data_AF-A0A7V2VIV9-F1
#
_entry.id   AF-A0A7V2VIV9-F1
#
_cell.length_a   1.000
_cell.length_b   1.000
_cell.length_c   1.000
_cell.angle_alpha   90.00
_cell.angle_beta   90.00
_cell.angle_gamma   90.00
#
_symmetry.space_group_name_H-M   'P 1'
#
loop_
_entity.id
_entity.type
_entity.pdbx_description
1 polymer ?
#
loop_
_entity_poly.entity_id
_entity_poly.type
_entity_poly.pdbx_seq_one_letter_code
_entity_poly.pdbx_strand_id
1 'polypeptide(L)'
;MDTQTSMPPETGPQGPESVTTAGDRARRSLIVGLVVVGLLMIGLIALLIVLSVDAYRTAAQAPTATEVYVIPAQSPGAAVISLLRDVAIVLVAFETLLIGLLVLVLILQIQALIGLLRDEIRPMLESLNDTVATVRGTTRFVSHHVVSPAIQTVGLLAGVRRVIREIVALGKSVKKEGGDGEE
;
A
#
# COMPACT_ATOMS: atom_id res chain seq x y z
N MET A 1 -61.37 -7.47 33.27
CA MET A 1 -60.11 -8.23 33.23
C MET A 1 -59.82 -8.56 31.78
N ASP A 2 -58.54 -8.62 31.42
CA ASP A 2 -57.95 -9.09 30.15
C ASP A 2 -57.66 -8.02 29.08
N THR A 3 -56.72 -7.11 29.39
CA THR A 3 -55.90 -6.44 28.37
C THR A 3 -54.78 -7.38 27.93
N GLN A 4 -54.96 -7.99 26.77
CA GLN A 4 -53.96 -8.80 26.08
C GLN A 4 -52.87 -7.86 25.53
N THR A 5 -51.72 -7.84 26.19
CA THR A 5 -50.49 -7.20 25.70
C THR A 5 -49.94 -8.03 24.55
N SER A 6 -50.22 -7.61 23.32
CA SER A 6 -49.60 -8.17 22.11
C SER A 6 -48.14 -7.71 22.05
N MET A 7 -47.21 -8.59 22.40
CA MET A 7 -45.78 -8.39 22.10
C MET A 7 -45.57 -8.39 20.58
N PRO A 8 -44.75 -7.49 20.02
CA PRO A 8 -44.30 -7.60 18.65
C PRO A 8 -43.35 -8.81 18.51
N PRO A 9 -43.25 -9.43 17.32
CA PRO A 9 -42.33 -10.53 17.12
C PRO A 9 -40.90 -9.99 17.23
N GLU A 10 -40.11 -10.59 18.13
CA GLU A 10 -38.68 -10.34 18.20
C GLU A 10 -38.04 -10.70 16.86
N THR A 11 -37.74 -9.69 16.06
CA THR A 11 -36.75 -9.81 14.99
C THR A 11 -35.40 -10.01 15.67
N GLY A 12 -34.96 -11.27 15.71
CA GLY A 12 -33.64 -11.64 16.20
C GLY A 12 -32.52 -10.81 15.54
N PRO A 13 -31.33 -10.79 16.14
CA PRO A 13 -30.23 -9.94 15.69
C PRO A 13 -29.87 -10.30 14.25
N GLN A 14 -30.26 -9.45 13.30
CA GLN A 14 -29.74 -9.49 11.95
C GLN A 14 -28.24 -9.21 12.05
N GLY A 15 -27.45 -10.27 11.89
CA GLY A 15 -26.00 -10.20 11.95
C GLY A 15 -25.44 -9.21 10.92
N PRO A 16 -24.25 -8.62 11.19
CA PRO A 16 -23.65 -7.57 10.36
C PRO A 16 -23.08 -8.04 9.00
N GLU A 17 -23.57 -9.13 8.41
CA GLU A 17 -22.83 -9.88 7.37
C GLU A 17 -23.20 -9.60 5.90
N SER A 18 -23.96 -8.56 5.56
CA SER A 18 -24.40 -8.36 4.16
C SER A 18 -23.53 -7.45 3.29
N VAL A 19 -22.44 -6.85 3.80
CA VAL A 19 -21.78 -5.72 3.08
C VAL A 19 -20.41 -6.05 2.46
N THR A 20 -19.81 -7.22 2.71
CA THR A 20 -18.40 -7.49 2.29
C THR A 20 -18.20 -8.49 1.12
N THR A 21 -19.24 -9.09 0.53
CA THR A 21 -19.08 -10.15 -0.50
C THR A 21 -19.19 -9.68 -1.96
N ALA A 22 -19.47 -8.40 -2.21
CA ALA A 22 -19.62 -7.86 -3.58
C ALA A 22 -18.27 -7.48 -4.22
N GLY A 23 -17.38 -6.84 -3.45
CA GLY A 23 -16.09 -6.35 -3.95
C GLY A 23 -15.10 -7.45 -4.35
N ASP A 24 -15.08 -8.54 -3.59
CA ASP A 24 -14.14 -9.64 -3.82
C ASP A 24 -14.41 -10.41 -5.11
N ARG A 25 -15.69 -10.56 -5.48
CA ARG A 25 -16.09 -11.22 -6.73
C ARG A 25 -15.64 -10.44 -7.96
N ALA A 26 -15.76 -9.12 -7.94
CA ALA A 26 -15.35 -8.25 -9.05
C ALA A 26 -13.83 -8.27 -9.27
N ARG A 27 -13.04 -8.26 -8.17
CA ARG A 27 -11.57 -8.39 -8.26
C ARG A 27 -11.17 -9.76 -8.78
N ARG A 28 -11.81 -10.82 -8.28
CA ARG A 28 -11.56 -12.20 -8.73
C ARG A 28 -11.91 -12.39 -10.20
N SER A 29 -13.03 -11.86 -10.68
CA SER A 29 -13.42 -11.98 -12.09
C SER A 29 -12.44 -11.27 -13.02
N LEU A 30 -11.84 -10.15 -12.58
CA LEU A 30 -10.81 -9.45 -13.36
C LEU A 30 -9.51 -10.29 -13.44
N ILE A 31 -9.05 -10.83 -12.32
CA ILE A 31 -7.86 -11.69 -12.28
C ILE A 31 -8.09 -12.97 -13.10
N VAL A 32 -9.24 -13.63 -12.92
CA VAL A 32 -9.59 -14.84 -13.67
C VAL A 32 -9.71 -14.52 -15.15
N GLY A 33 -10.33 -13.40 -15.53
CA GLY A 33 -10.41 -12.96 -16.93
C GLY A 33 -9.03 -12.75 -17.55
N LEU A 34 -8.13 -12.05 -16.86
CA LEU A 34 -6.76 -11.82 -17.31
C LEU A 34 -6.00 -13.15 -17.49
N VAL A 35 -6.12 -14.07 -16.52
CA VAL A 35 -5.46 -15.39 -16.58
C VAL A 35 -6.02 -16.22 -17.74
N VAL A 36 -7.33 -16.25 -17.93
CA VAL A 36 -7.98 -16.98 -19.04
C VAL A 36 -7.53 -16.42 -20.38
N VAL A 37 -7.49 -15.09 -20.53
CA VAL A 37 -6.99 -14.42 -21.74
C VAL A 37 -5.52 -14.76 -21.99
N GLY A 38 -4.68 -14.72 -20.95
CA GLY A 38 -3.27 -15.09 -21.07
C GLY A 38 -3.07 -16.55 -21.51
N LEU A 39 -3.84 -17.48 -20.94
CA LEU A 39 -3.82 -18.89 -21.33
C LEU A 39 -4.30 -19.10 -22.78
N LEU A 40 -5.35 -18.38 -23.20
CA LEU A 40 -5.82 -18.40 -24.60
C LEU A 40 -4.71 -17.92 -25.53
N MET A 41 -4.05 -16.81 -25.21
CA MET A 41 -2.94 -16.27 -26.01
C MET A 41 -1.77 -17.25 -26.12
N ILE A 42 -1.35 -17.86 -25.01
CA ILE A 42 -0.30 -18.88 -25.01
C ILE A 42 -0.72 -20.07 -25.90
N GLY A 43 -1.98 -20.50 -25.80
CA GLY A 43 -2.54 -21.56 -26.64
C GLY A 43 -2.55 -21.20 -28.13
N LEU A 44 -2.94 -19.98 -28.49
CA LEU A 44 -2.94 -19.49 -29.88
C LEU A 44 -1.50 -19.42 -30.42
N ILE A 45 -0.55 -18.93 -29.63
CA ILE A 45 0.87 -18.90 -30.00
C ILE A 45 1.41 -20.32 -30.22
N ALA A 46 1.10 -21.27 -29.32
CA ALA A 46 1.50 -22.67 -29.48
C ALA A 46 0.88 -23.30 -30.75
N LEU A 47 -0.40 -23.04 -31.01
CA LEU A 47 -1.08 -23.49 -32.23
C LEU A 47 -0.41 -22.92 -33.49
N LEU A 48 -0.07 -21.63 -33.47
CA LEU A 48 0.65 -20.97 -34.56
C LEU A 48 1.99 -21.67 -34.81
N ILE A 49 2.76 -21.96 -33.75
CA ILE A 49 4.04 -22.69 -33.87
C ILE A 49 3.83 -24.06 -34.51
N VAL A 50 2.81 -24.81 -34.07
CA VAL A 50 2.52 -26.14 -34.62
C VAL A 50 2.15 -26.06 -36.11
N LEU A 51 1.25 -25.14 -36.48
CA LEU A 51 0.85 -24.92 -37.88
C LEU A 51 2.02 -24.43 -38.74
N SER A 52 2.86 -23.56 -38.19
CA SER A 52 4.08 -23.07 -38.81
C SER A 52 5.08 -24.19 -39.07
N VAL A 53 5.26 -25.12 -38.13
CA VAL A 53 6.16 -26.27 -38.27
C VAL A 53 5.61 -27.26 -39.30
N ASP A 54 4.29 -27.51 -39.30
CA ASP A 54 3.65 -28.39 -40.26
C ASP A 54 3.75 -27.85 -41.70
N ALA A 55 3.46 -26.55 -41.88
CA ALA A 55 3.64 -25.85 -43.15
C ALA A 55 5.10 -25.88 -43.64
N TYR A 56 6.07 -25.74 -42.72
CA TYR A 56 7.49 -25.84 -43.06
C TYR A 56 7.87 -27.27 -43.50
N ARG A 57 7.40 -28.30 -42.78
CA ARG A 57 7.71 -29.71 -43.06
C ARG A 57 7.15 -30.15 -44.40
N THR A 58 5.89 -29.83 -44.67
CA THR A 58 5.20 -30.18 -45.93
C THR A 58 5.87 -29.51 -47.13
N ALA A 59 6.24 -28.24 -47.00
CA ALA A 59 6.90 -27.52 -48.08
C ALA A 59 8.37 -27.95 -48.27
N ALA A 60 9.07 -28.39 -47.23
CA ALA A 60 10.42 -28.96 -47.33
C ALA A 60 10.44 -30.37 -47.98
N GLN A 61 9.33 -31.10 -47.93
CA GLN A 61 9.20 -32.46 -48.49
C GLN A 61 8.57 -32.47 -49.89
N ALA A 62 8.26 -31.29 -50.45
CA ALA A 62 7.70 -31.17 -51.79
C ALA A 62 8.70 -31.73 -52.82
N PRO A 63 8.35 -32.78 -53.59
CA PRO A 63 9.23 -33.31 -54.62
C PRO A 63 9.49 -32.20 -55.64
N THR A 64 10.75 -31.80 -55.78
CA THR A 64 11.19 -30.87 -56.83
C THR A 64 10.96 -31.56 -58.17
N ALA A 65 9.80 -31.34 -58.76
CA ALA A 65 9.52 -31.78 -60.10
C ALA A 65 10.47 -31.03 -61.04
N THR A 66 11.42 -31.79 -61.57
CA THR A 66 12.14 -31.50 -62.80
C THR A 66 11.13 -31.00 -63.84
N GLU A 67 11.04 -29.70 -64.08
CA GLU A 67 10.86 -29.18 -65.43
C GLU A 67 11.01 -27.65 -65.56
N VAL A 68 11.49 -27.33 -66.76
CA VAL A 68 11.90 -26.05 -67.31
C VAL A 68 10.72 -25.05 -67.33
N TYR A 69 10.44 -24.38 -66.21
CA TYR A 69 9.88 -23.02 -66.18
C TYR A 69 10.13 -22.41 -64.80
N VAL A 70 11.07 -21.46 -64.70
CA VAL A 70 11.41 -20.80 -63.43
C VAL A 70 10.32 -19.77 -63.10
N ILE A 71 9.20 -20.23 -62.57
CA ILE A 71 8.44 -19.42 -61.62
C ILE A 71 9.30 -19.36 -60.36
N PRO A 72 9.52 -18.18 -59.73
CA PRO A 72 10.20 -18.16 -58.45
C PRO A 72 9.36 -18.98 -57.48
N ALA A 73 9.78 -20.22 -57.22
CA ALA A 73 9.15 -21.07 -56.23
C ALA A 73 9.15 -20.28 -54.92
N GLN A 74 7.98 -19.86 -54.45
CA GLN A 74 7.87 -19.30 -53.11
C GLN A 74 8.54 -20.32 -52.18
N SER A 75 9.65 -19.90 -51.58
CA SER A 75 10.40 -20.79 -50.71
C SER A 75 9.46 -21.25 -49.59
N PRO A 76 9.57 -22.50 -49.12
CA PRO A 76 8.84 -23.01 -47.96
C PRO A 76 8.76 -22.01 -46.78
N GLY A 77 9.83 -21.24 -46.58
CA GLY A 77 9.90 -20.20 -45.56
C GLY A 77 8.99 -18.99 -45.80
N ALA A 78 8.73 -18.59 -47.05
CA ALA A 78 7.92 -17.41 -47.36
C ALA A 78 6.46 -17.57 -46.92
N ALA A 79 5.86 -18.76 -47.10
CA ALA A 79 4.51 -19.07 -46.64
C ALA A 79 4.41 -19.04 -45.10
N VAL A 80 5.41 -19.62 -44.43
CA VAL A 80 5.52 -19.63 -42.97
C VAL A 80 5.63 -18.22 -42.40
N ILE A 81 6.48 -17.37 -42.98
CA ILE A 81 6.69 -15.98 -42.54
C ILE A 81 5.40 -15.17 -42.70
N SER A 82 4.64 -15.37 -43.79
CA SER A 82 3.37 -14.68 -44.01
C SER A 82 2.34 -15.03 -42.93
N LEU A 83 2.22 -16.33 -42.59
CA LEU A 83 1.31 -16.80 -41.54
C LEU A 83 1.71 -16.26 -40.16
N LEU A 84 3.01 -16.29 -39.84
CA LEU A 84 3.53 -15.73 -38.59
C LEU A 84 3.22 -14.24 -38.47
N ARG A 85 3.45 -13.47 -39.53
CA ARG A 85 3.25 -12.02 -39.55
C ARG A 85 1.78 -11.66 -39.34
N ASP A 86 0.87 -12.34 -40.04
CA ASP A 86 -0.56 -12.02 -39.98
C ASP A 86 -1.12 -12.26 -38.57
N VAL A 87 -0.79 -13.41 -37.97
CA VAL A 87 -1.18 -13.73 -36.60
C VAL A 87 -0.49 -12.82 -35.58
N ALA A 88 0.78 -12.50 -35.76
CA ALA A 88 1.50 -11.58 -34.87
C ALA A 88 0.86 -10.18 -34.85
N ILE A 89 0.43 -9.66 -36.00
CA ILE A 89 -0.25 -8.36 -36.08
C ILE A 89 -1.57 -8.39 -35.30
N VAL A 90 -2.37 -9.44 -35.45
CA VAL A 90 -3.65 -9.59 -34.73
C VAL A 90 -3.42 -9.72 -33.22
N LEU A 91 -2.44 -10.52 -32.80
CA LEU A 91 -2.07 -10.69 -31.39
C LEU A 91 -1.62 -9.36 -30.77
N VAL A 92 -0.70 -8.64 -31.41
CA VAL A 92 -0.20 -7.35 -30.92
C VAL A 92 -1.31 -6.31 -30.86
N ALA A 93 -2.22 -6.27 -31.84
CA ALA A 93 -3.37 -5.37 -31.81
C ALA A 93 -4.30 -5.67 -30.63
N PHE A 94 -4.60 -6.95 -30.38
CA PHE A 94 -5.44 -7.37 -29.25
C PHE A 94 -4.77 -7.11 -27.89
N GLU A 95 -3.47 -7.39 -27.78
CA GLU A 95 -2.68 -7.12 -26.58
C GLU A 95 -2.62 -5.62 -26.29
N THR A 96 -2.39 -4.80 -27.30
CA THR A 96 -2.37 -3.33 -27.16
C THR A 96 -3.73 -2.80 -26.68
N LEU A 97 -4.83 -3.35 -27.19
CA LEU A 97 -6.18 -3.01 -26.73
C LEU A 97 -6.40 -3.40 -25.26
N LEU A 98 -5.96 -4.60 -24.86
CA LEU A 98 -6.03 -5.06 -23.47
C LEU A 98 -5.21 -4.19 -22.52
N ILE A 99 -3.96 -3.89 -22.87
CA ILE A 99 -3.09 -3.01 -22.09
C ILE A 99 -3.74 -1.62 -22.00
N GLY A 100 -4.29 -1.09 -23.09
CA GLY A 100 -5.03 0.17 -23.10
C GLY A 100 -6.22 0.16 -22.13
N LEU A 101 -7.00 -0.92 -22.09
CA LEU A 101 -8.10 -1.09 -21.14
C LEU A 101 -7.60 -1.17 -19.69
N LEU A 102 -6.50 -1.89 -19.44
CA LEU A 102 -5.89 -1.97 -18.11
C LEU A 102 -5.40 -0.60 -17.63
N VAL A 103 -4.77 0.19 -18.51
CA VAL A 103 -4.33 1.55 -18.18
C VAL A 103 -5.53 2.44 -17.89
N LEU A 104 -6.62 2.34 -18.64
CA LEU A 104 -7.85 3.08 -18.37
C LEU A 104 -8.40 2.74 -16.97
N VAL A 105 -8.49 1.46 -16.64
CA VAL A 105 -8.90 1.01 -15.30
C VAL A 105 -7.96 1.53 -14.22
N LEU A 106 -6.65 1.51 -14.46
CA LEU A 106 -5.64 2.01 -13.52
C LEU A 106 -5.81 3.52 -13.26
N ILE A 107 -6.08 4.31 -14.30
CA ILE A 107 -6.35 5.75 -14.16
C ILE A 107 -7.59 5.97 -13.27
N LEU A 108 -8.67 5.22 -13.49
CA LEU A 108 -9.87 5.31 -12.65
C LEU A 108 -9.60 4.92 -11.19
N GLN A 109 -8.77 3.89 -10.96
CA GLN A 109 -8.37 3.51 -9.61
C GLN A 109 -7.55 4.61 -8.91
N ILE A 110 -6.63 5.24 -9.62
CA ILE A 110 -5.84 6.35 -9.08
C ILE A 110 -6.74 7.53 -8.74
N GLN A 111 -7.73 7.87 -9.59
CA GLN A 111 -8.69 8.92 -9.29
C GLN A 111 -9.48 8.65 -7.99
N ALA A 112 -9.95 7.42 -7.81
CA ALA A 112 -10.64 7.03 -6.57
C ALA A 112 -9.72 7.16 -5.35
N LEU A 113 -8.46 6.73 -5.47
CA LEU A 113 -7.48 6.82 -4.38
C LEU A 113 -7.13 8.27 -4.03
N ILE A 114 -6.99 9.14 -5.03
CA ILE A 114 -6.79 10.59 -4.83
C ILE A 114 -8.02 11.21 -4.15
N GLY A 115 -9.22 10.78 -4.51
CA GLY A 115 -10.48 11.17 -3.86
C GLY A 115 -10.44 10.87 -2.37
N LEU A 116 -10.24 9.60 -2.00
CA LEU A 116 -10.15 9.14 -0.61
C LEU A 116 -9.07 9.89 0.19
N LEU A 117 -7.87 10.06 -0.40
CA LEU A 117 -6.79 10.81 0.24
C LEU A 117 -7.19 12.27 0.51
N ARG A 118 -7.88 12.93 -0.42
CA ARG A 118 -8.33 14.31 -0.26
C ARG A 118 -9.48 14.44 0.73
N ASP A 119 -10.40 13.48 0.73
CA ASP A 119 -11.65 13.60 1.46
C ASP A 119 -11.53 13.07 2.89
N GLU A 120 -10.71 12.05 3.14
CA GLU A 120 -10.50 11.50 4.50
C GLU A 120 -9.16 11.86 5.12
N ILE A 121 -8.05 11.78 4.38
CA ILE A 121 -6.71 11.94 4.98
C ILE A 121 -6.33 13.42 5.14
N ARG A 122 -6.71 14.29 4.20
CA ARG A 122 -6.42 15.73 4.32
C ARG A 122 -7.04 16.34 5.59
N PRO A 123 -8.32 16.09 5.96
CA PRO A 123 -8.86 16.55 7.24
C PRO A 123 -8.16 15.97 8.48
N MET A 124 -7.67 14.73 8.41
CA MET A 124 -6.89 14.16 9.50
C MET A 124 -5.56 14.89 9.69
N LEU A 125 -4.87 15.22 8.60
CA LEU A 125 -3.63 16.00 8.66
C LEU A 125 -3.85 17.40 9.24
N GLU A 126 -4.96 18.04 8.91
CA GLU A 126 -5.35 19.32 9.53
C GLU A 126 -5.59 19.16 11.04
N SER A 127 -6.36 18.16 11.44
CA SER A 127 -6.65 17.86 12.86
C SER A 127 -5.39 17.50 13.64
N LEU A 128 -4.42 16.83 13.00
CA LEU A 128 -3.11 16.55 13.58
C LEU A 128 -2.30 17.84 13.76
N ASN A 129 -2.37 18.77 12.82
CA ASN A 129 -1.72 20.07 12.95
C ASN A 129 -2.30 20.86 14.13
N ASP A 130 -3.62 20.89 14.27
CA ASP A 130 -4.32 21.49 15.41
C ASP A 130 -3.97 20.81 16.74
N THR A 131 -3.85 19.48 16.73
CA THR A 131 -3.42 18.70 17.90
C THR A 131 -1.99 19.06 18.29
N VAL A 132 -1.06 19.11 17.35
CA VAL A 132 0.34 19.49 17.60
C VAL A 132 0.43 20.93 18.10
N ALA A 133 -0.34 21.84 17.53
CA ALA A 133 -0.43 23.23 17.98
C ALA A 133 -0.94 23.30 19.43
N THR A 134 -2.01 22.56 19.75
CA THR A 134 -2.59 22.47 21.09
C THR A 134 -1.61 21.87 22.09
N VAL A 135 -1.02 20.72 21.80
CA VAL A 135 -0.04 20.04 22.67
C VAL A 135 1.17 20.93 22.91
N ARG A 136 1.67 21.63 21.89
CA ARG A 136 2.76 22.60 22.04
C ARG A 136 2.33 23.78 22.90
N GLY A 137 1.08 24.24 22.75
CA GLY A 137 0.45 25.27 23.58
C GLY A 137 0.36 24.86 25.04
N THR A 138 -0.20 23.69 25.34
CA THR A 138 -0.29 23.10 26.68
C THR A 138 1.09 22.91 27.29
N THR A 139 2.05 22.37 26.53
CA THR A 139 3.43 22.19 27.00
C THR A 139 4.06 23.53 27.36
N ARG A 140 3.89 24.57 26.52
CA ARG A 140 4.39 25.92 26.84
C ARG A 140 3.70 26.52 28.07
N PHE A 141 2.38 26.38 28.18
CA PHE A 141 1.61 26.89 29.31
C PHE A 141 2.07 26.25 30.61
N VAL A 142 2.10 24.92 30.66
CA VAL A 142 2.56 24.15 31.81
C VAL A 142 4.02 24.48 32.12
N SER A 143 4.88 24.58 31.10
CA SER A 143 6.29 24.94 31.29
C SER A 143 6.46 26.33 31.93
N HIS A 144 5.78 27.36 31.44
CA HIS A 144 5.99 28.74 31.89
C HIS A 144 5.26 29.05 33.20
N HIS A 145 4.04 28.55 33.38
CA HIS A 145 3.18 28.95 34.49
C HIS A 145 3.16 27.98 35.66
N VAL A 146 3.59 26.72 35.46
CA VAL A 146 3.55 25.70 36.51
C VAL A 146 4.95 25.18 36.83
N VAL A 147 5.67 24.68 35.82
CA VAL A 147 6.97 24.02 36.01
C VAL A 147 8.08 25.02 36.35
N SER A 148 8.21 26.10 35.59
CA SER A 148 9.26 27.11 35.84
C SER A 148 9.16 27.72 37.25
N PRO A 149 7.97 28.16 37.73
CA PRO A 149 7.83 28.66 39.09
C PRO A 149 8.11 27.59 40.16
N ALA A 150 7.67 26.35 39.94
CA ALA A 150 7.94 25.26 40.87
C ALA A 150 9.43 24.96 41.00
N ILE A 151 10.17 24.89 39.88
CA ILE A 151 11.63 24.68 39.89
C ILE A 151 12.34 25.83 40.60
N GLN A 152 11.94 27.09 40.35
CA GLN A 152 12.53 28.25 41.03
C GLN A 152 12.31 28.18 42.56
N THR A 153 11.11 27.78 42.99
CA THR A 153 10.76 27.67 44.42
C THR A 153 11.57 26.57 45.10
N VAL A 154 11.63 25.38 44.49
CA VAL A 154 12.39 24.24 45.03
C VAL A 154 13.90 24.52 44.98
N GLY A 155 14.39 25.14 43.92
CA GLY A 155 15.79 25.54 43.76
C GLY A 155 16.23 26.54 44.82
N LEU A 156 15.40 27.54 45.13
CA LEU A 156 15.65 28.48 46.21
C LEU A 156 15.71 27.77 47.57
N LEU A 157 14.74 26.90 47.88
CA LEU A 157 14.72 26.13 49.12
C LEU A 157 15.97 25.23 49.26
N ALA A 158 16.36 24.55 48.19
CA ALA A 158 17.55 23.70 48.16
C ALA A 158 18.85 24.52 48.35
N GLY A 159 18.95 25.68 47.70
CA GLY A 159 20.07 26.61 47.85
C GLY A 159 20.21 27.12 49.28
N VAL A 160 19.11 27.60 49.88
CA VAL A 160 19.08 28.06 51.28
C VAL A 160 19.49 26.93 52.23
N ARG A 161 18.94 25.72 52.05
CA ARG A 161 19.29 24.56 52.89
C ARG A 161 20.77 24.19 52.79
N ARG A 162 21.39 24.37 51.61
CA ARG A 162 22.82 24.09 51.41
C ARG A 162 23.69 25.10 52.14
N VAL A 163 23.40 26.40 52.02
CA VAL A 163 24.13 27.46 52.72
C VAL A 163 24.09 27.24 54.24
N ILE A 164 22.91 26.97 54.81
CA ILE A 164 22.79 26.70 56.26
C ILE A 164 23.63 25.50 56.67
N ARG A 165 23.62 24.42 55.87
CA ARG A 165 24.40 23.21 56.16
C ARG A 165 25.90 23.49 56.17
N GLU A 166 26.40 24.25 55.20
CA GLU A 166 27.81 24.62 55.12
C GLU A 166 28.22 25.50 56.31
N ILE A 167 27.41 26.50 56.69
CA ILE A 167 27.68 27.35 57.86
C ILE A 167 27.75 26.52 59.16
N VAL A 168 26.80 25.61 59.37
CA VAL A 168 26.79 24.71 60.54
C VAL A 168 27.98 23.74 60.52
N ALA A 169 28.36 23.24 59.34
CA ALA A 169 29.53 22.38 59.20
C ALA A 169 30.84 23.12 59.49
N LEU A 170 31.01 24.35 59.00
CA LEU A 170 32.15 25.21 59.31
C LEU A 170 32.25 25.50 60.82
N GLY A 171 31.13 25.84 61.47
CA GLY A 171 31.11 26.09 62.91
C GLY A 171 31.48 24.86 63.75
N LYS A 172 31.20 23.64 63.25
CA LYS A 172 31.57 22.38 63.90
C LYS A 172 33.04 22.03 63.70
N SER A 173 33.65 22.38 62.56
CA SER A 173 35.07 22.15 62.29
C SER A 173 35.97 23.07 63.13
N VAL A 174 35.60 24.33 63.35
CA VAL A 174 36.34 25.27 64.22
C VAL A 174 36.39 24.78 65.68
N LYS A 175 35.36 24.05 66.14
CA LYS A 175 35.32 23.51 67.50
C LYS A 175 36.18 22.25 67.70
N LYS A 176 36.69 21.63 66.62
CA LYS A 176 37.50 20.40 66.70
C LYS A 176 39.02 20.66 66.77
N GLU A 177 39.49 21.88 66.49
CA GLU A 177 40.92 22.25 66.57
C GLU A 177 41.38 22.76 67.95
N GLY A 178 40.48 22.87 68.92
CA GLY A 178 40.79 23.33 70.29
C GLY A 178 40.72 22.26 71.38
N GLY A 179 40.77 20.97 71.00
CA GLY A 179 40.41 19.85 71.90
C GLY A 179 41.44 18.74 72.09
N ASP A 180 42.62 18.80 71.46
CA ASP A 180 43.71 17.84 71.70
C ASP A 180 44.92 18.58 72.29
N GLY A 181 44.91 18.72 73.61
CA GLY A 181 45.97 19.38 74.38
C GLY A 181 46.12 18.88 75.81
N GLU A 182 45.53 17.72 76.15
CA GLU A 182 45.77 17.04 77.43
C GLU A 182 45.74 15.52 77.21
N GLU A 183 46.91 14.94 76.91
CA GLU A 183 47.55 13.88 77.73
C GLU A 183 49.08 14.05 77.64
#